data_AF-A0A4V2HT42-F1
#
_entry.id   AF-A0A4V2HT42-F1
#
_cell.length_a   1.000
_cell.length_b   1.000
_cell.length_c   1.000
_cell.angle_alpha   90.00
_cell.angle_beta   90.00
_cell.angle_gamma   90.00
#
_symmetry.space_group_name_H-M   'P 1'
#
loop_
_entity.id
_entity.type
_entity.pdbx_description
1 polymer ?
#
loop_
_entity_poly.entity_id
_entity_poly.type
_entity_poly.pdbx_seq_one_letter_code
_entity_poly.pdbx_strand_id
1 'polypeptide(L)' 'MDSSNFANYRQGGQHRYFGGRATRSPFRLQVPSAGRWHVAVDLEGYSGSVQAGVRILS' A
#
# COMPACT_ATOMS: atom_id res chain seq x y z
N MET A 1 0.30 1.88 -5.14
CA MET A 1 -0.55 1.72 -6.33
C MET A 1 -0.77 3.07 -7.03
N ASP A 2 -1.08 3.08 -8.31
CA ASP A 2 -1.45 4.32 -9.04
C ASP A 2 -2.87 4.79 -8.67
N SER A 3 -3.29 5.94 -9.22
CA SER A 3 -4.58 6.55 -8.90
C SER A 3 -5.79 5.66 -9.25
N SER A 4 -5.76 4.98 -10.41
CA SER A 4 -6.86 4.12 -10.86
C SER A 4 -7.01 2.89 -9.96
N ASN A 5 -5.88 2.25 -9.63
CA ASN A 5 -5.87 1.12 -8.71
C ASN A 5 -6.26 1.52 -7.28
N PHE A 6 -5.89 2.73 -6.84
CA PHE A 6 -6.31 3.26 -5.54
C PHE A 6 -7.83 3.50 -5.47
N ALA A 7 -8.43 4.01 -6.54
CA ALA A 7 -9.88 4.18 -6.61
C ALA A 7 -10.60 2.83 -6.49
N ASN A 8 -10.12 1.81 -7.22
CA ASN A 8 -10.67 0.46 -7.14
C ASN A 8 -10.48 -0.17 -5.75
N TYR A 9 -9.29 -0.04 -5.15
CA TYR A 9 -9.00 -0.50 -3.79
C TYR A 9 -10.01 0.06 -2.78
N ARG A 10 -10.27 1.38 -2.82
CA ARG A 10 -11.22 2.04 -1.93
C ARG A 10 -12.66 1.54 -2.08
N GLN A 11 -13.02 1.02 -3.25
CA GLN A 11 -14.34 0.46 -3.54
C GLN A 11 -14.42 -1.05 -3.25
N GLY A 12 -13.33 -1.67 -2.78
CA GLY A 12 -13.24 -3.14 -2.62
C GLY A 12 -13.19 -3.90 -3.96
N GLY A 13 -12.93 -3.19 -5.06
CA GLY A 13 -12.86 -3.76 -6.40
C GLY A 13 -11.48 -4.36 -6.72
N GLN A 14 -11.38 -4.97 -7.90
CA GLN A 14 -10.11 -5.51 -8.39
C GLN A 14 -9.10 -4.40 -8.64
N HIS A 15 -7.91 -4.54 -8.06
CA HIS A 15 -6.83 -3.58 -8.16
C HIS A 15 -5.47 -4.29 -8.16
N ARG A 16 -4.46 -3.62 -8.70
CA ARG A 16 -3.06 -4.06 -8.69
C ARG A 16 -2.24 -3.13 -7.83
N TYR A 17 -1.26 -3.70 -7.14
CA TYR A 17 -0.37 -2.96 -6.26
C TYR A 17 1.01 -3.62 -6.23
N PHE A 18 2.01 -2.86 -5.80
CA PHE A 18 3.34 -3.35 -5.51
C PHE A 18 3.47 -3.54 -4.01
N GLY A 19 3.90 -4.72 -3.58
CA GLY A 19 4.01 -5.10 -2.17
C GLY A 19 3.34 -6.42 -1.87
N GLY A 20 2.83 -6.54 -0.65
CA GLY A 20 2.19 -7.74 -0.12
C GLY A 20 2.09 -7.67 1.40
N ARG A 21 1.73 -8.79 2.02
CA ARG A 21 1.58 -8.89 3.47
C ARG A 21 2.90 -8.65 4.20
N ALA A 22 3.00 -7.49 4.85
CA ALA A 22 4.15 -7.14 5.68
C ALA A 22 3.99 -7.72 7.09
N THR A 23 4.94 -8.55 7.51
CA THR A 23 4.96 -9.16 8.87
C THR A 23 6.08 -8.62 9.76
N ARG A 24 6.96 -7.78 9.22
CA ARG A 24 8.12 -7.19 9.91
C ARG A 24 8.39 -5.77 9.40
N SER A 25 8.89 -4.91 10.28
CA SER A 25 9.31 -3.54 9.96
C SER A 25 10.85 -3.40 9.98
N PRO A 26 11.44 -2.54 9.12
CA PRO A 26 10.79 -1.78 8.05
C PRO A 26 10.50 -2.65 6.82
N PHE A 27 9.37 -2.39 6.16
CA PHE A 27 9.05 -2.98 4.86
C PHE A 27 9.42 -1.99 3.75
N ARG A 28 10.33 -2.39 2.85
CA ARG A 28 10.82 -1.52 1.77
C ARG A 28 10.10 -1.84 0.46
N LEU A 29 9.62 -0.80 -0.19
CA LEU A 29 8.92 -0.87 -1.47
C LEU A 29 9.67 -0.02 -2.50
N GLN A 30 10.01 -0.62 -3.64
CA GLN A 30 10.52 0.12 -4.79
C GLN A 30 9.34 0.62 -5.61
N VAL A 31 9.32 1.92 -5.89
CA VAL A 31 8.37 2.53 -6.80
C VAL A 31 8.86 2.29 -8.23
N PRO A 32 8.06 1.68 -9.12
CA PRO A 32 8.54 1.20 -10.42
C PRO A 32 8.78 2.33 -11.43
N SER A 33 8.16 3.49 -11.24
CA SER A 33 8.27 4.63 -12.15
C SER A 33 7.92 5.94 -11.43
N ALA A 34 8.43 7.05 -11.98
CA ALA A 34 8.12 8.39 -11.48
C ALA A 34 6.61 8.67 -11.60
N GLY A 35 6.05 9.36 -10.60
CA GLY A 35 4.64 9.75 -10.58
C GLY A 35 4.07 9.85 -9.19
N ARG A 36 2.76 10.13 -9.11
CA ARG A 36 2.02 10.10 -7.86
C ARG A 36 1.62 8.65 -7.54
N TRP A 37 1.97 8.21 -6.34
CA TRP A 37 1.64 6.89 -5.83
C TRP A 37 0.85 6.99 -4.54
N HIS A 38 -0.07 6.04 -4.36
CA HIS A 38 -0.85 5.86 -3.15
C HIS A 38 -0.34 4.63 -2.39
N VAL A 39 -0.15 4.78 -1.09
CA VAL A 39 0.20 3.69 -0.17
C VAL A 39 -1.01 3.46 0.73
N ALA A 40 -1.46 2.21 0.78
CA ALA A 40 -2.46 1.74 1.74
C ALA A 40 -1.77 0.79 2.71
N VAL A 41 -2.08 0.94 4.00
CA VAL A 41 -1.67 0.01 5.06
C VAL A 41 -2.95 -0.38 5.78
N ASP A 42 -3.32 -1.65 5.64
CA ASP A 42 -4.53 -2.20 6.22
C ASP A 42 -4.27 -3.62 6.74
N LEU A 43 -5.30 -4.22 7.32
CA LEU A 43 -5.25 -5.55 7.90
C LEU A 43 -5.85 -6.62 6.97
N GLU A 44 -6.12 -6.35 5.69
CA GLU A 44 -6.65 -7.31 4.71
C GLU A 44 -7.84 -8.16 5.23
N GLY A 45 -8.72 -7.55 6.03
CA GLY A 45 -9.88 -8.22 6.65
C GLY A 45 -9.59 -8.95 7.97
N TYR A 46 -8.35 -8.99 8.45
CA TYR A 46 -8.02 -9.40 9.81
C TYR A 46 -8.52 -8.36 10.83
N SER A 47 -8.93 -8.85 12.01
CA SER A 47 -9.32 -7.99 13.13
C SER A 47 -8.10 -7.33 13.78
N GLY A 48 -8.33 -6.17 14.42
CA GLY A 48 -7.31 -5.46 15.18
C GLY A 48 -7.13 -4.01 14.71
N SER A 49 -6.00 -3.42 15.09
CA SER A 49 -5.59 -2.10 14.63
C SER A 49 -4.14 -2.14 14.16
N VAL A 50 -3.78 -1.26 13.23
CA VAL A 50 -2.41 -1.10 12.73
C VAL A 50 -1.96 0.33 12.93
N GLN A 51 -0.73 0.51 13.41
CA GLN A 51 -0.03 1.79 13.42
C GLN A 51 1.11 1.69 12.43
N ALA A 52 1.18 2.66 11.52
CA ALA A 52 2.21 2.67 10.48
C ALA A 52 2.73 4.10 10.25
N GLY A 53 4.04 4.19 10.03
CA GLY A 53 4.71 5.39 9.54
C GLY A 53 5.30 5.12 8.16
N VAL A 54 5.17 6.09 7.26
CA VAL A 54 5.72 6.01 5.90
C VAL A 54 6.80 7.08 5.76
N ARG A 55 7.98 6.68 5.26
CA ARG A 55 9.08 7.57 4.96
C ARG A 55 9.53 7.37 3.52
N ILE A 56 9.59 8.45 2.76
CA ILE A 56 10.20 8.46 1.43
C ILE A 56 11.72 8.44 1.61
N LEU A 57 12.38 7.53 0.90
CA LEU A 57 13.83 7.41 0.85
C LEU A 57 14.30 8.04 -0.47
N SER A 58 15.22 8.99 -0.39
CA SER A 58 15.89 9.67 -1.51
C SER A 58 17.25 9.04 -1.79
#